data_AF-A0A239A3R8-F1
#
_entry.id   AF-A0A239A3R8-F1
#
_cell.length_a   1.000
_cell.length_b   1.000
_cell.length_c   1.000
_cell.angle_alpha   90.00
_cell.angle_beta   90.00
_cell.angle_gamma   90.00
#
_symmetry.space_group_name_H-M   'P 1'
#
loop_
_entity.id
_entity.type
_entity.pdbx_description
1 polymer ?
#
loop_
_entity_poly.entity_id
_entity_poly.type
_entity_poly.pdbx_seq_one_letter_code
_entity_poly.pdbx_strand_id
1 'polypeptide(L)'
;MSDVNGTTNVEHKYRYYDEQQKNTKSNDLDKDVFMKLLIAQMQNQDPLNPMDDREFIAQMAQFNALEQMTKMNDNLEATKVTLSDHFTMMNNNMVKSQTFISGTLDKVNDTLIKLAEHFGIEIPETPENETEEGEETP
;
A
#
# COMPACT_ATOMS: atom_id res chain seq x y z
N MET A 1 -14.12 25.69 -19.60
CA MET A 1 -13.18 24.56 -19.64
C MET A 1 -12.03 24.86 -18.67
N SER A 2 -12.25 24.78 -17.36
CA SER A 2 -11.31 25.33 -16.34
C SER A 2 -10.79 24.32 -15.32
N ASP A 3 -11.20 23.05 -15.34
CA ASP A 3 -11.05 22.22 -14.14
C ASP A 3 -10.11 21.02 -14.30
N VAL A 4 -9.04 21.16 -15.09
CA VAL A 4 -7.95 20.16 -15.12
C VAL A 4 -6.77 20.57 -14.22
N ASN A 5 -6.88 21.69 -13.50
CA ASN A 5 -5.82 22.20 -12.64
C ASN A 5 -5.96 21.80 -11.15
N GLY A 6 -6.74 20.76 -10.85
CA GLY A 6 -7.07 20.33 -9.48
C GLY A 6 -6.13 19.28 -8.86
N THR A 7 -5.07 18.82 -9.54
CA THR A 7 -4.22 17.73 -9.02
C THR A 7 -3.06 18.20 -8.13
N THR A 8 -2.98 19.50 -7.82
CA THR A 8 -1.89 20.07 -7.01
C THR A 8 -2.07 19.99 -5.50
N ASN A 9 -3.19 19.44 -5.00
CA ASN A 9 -3.39 19.22 -3.56
C ASN A 9 -3.49 17.73 -3.23
N VAL A 10 -2.39 16.99 -3.43
CA VAL A 10 -2.13 15.84 -2.54
C VAL A 10 -1.45 16.42 -1.30
N GLU A 11 -2.25 17.11 -0.49
CA GLU A 11 -1.84 17.56 0.83
C GLU A 11 -1.35 16.34 1.61
N HIS A 12 -0.11 16.44 2.09
CA HIS A 12 0.59 15.41 2.85
C HIS A 12 -0.17 15.04 4.14
N LYS A 13 -1.16 14.17 4.01
CA LYS A 13 -1.71 13.33 5.08
C LYS A 13 -1.13 11.95 4.78
N TYR A 14 -0.09 11.45 5.45
CA TYR A 14 0.01 11.30 6.89
C TYR A 14 1.46 11.39 7.37
N ARG A 15 1.67 12.32 8.31
CA ARG A 15 2.55 12.10 9.46
C ARG A 15 2.06 10.84 10.18
N TYR A 16 2.98 9.94 10.52
CA TYR A 16 3.03 9.07 11.72
C TYR A 16 3.88 7.84 11.40
N TYR A 17 5.20 8.04 11.31
CA TYR A 17 6.09 7.10 11.96
C TYR A 17 6.30 7.68 13.35
N ASP A 18 5.37 7.37 14.27
CA ASP A 18 5.75 7.39 15.67
C ASP A 18 6.76 6.26 15.80
N GLU A 19 8.02 6.65 15.92
CA GLU A 19 9.17 5.81 16.16
C GLU A 19 9.07 5.27 17.59
N GLN A 20 7.97 4.57 17.90
CA GLN A 20 7.96 3.68 19.05
C GLN A 20 8.83 2.50 18.65
N GLN A 21 10.08 2.58 19.09
CA GLN A 21 10.92 1.42 19.35
C GLN A 21 10.15 0.48 20.29
N LYS A 22 9.19 -0.27 19.73
CA LYS A 22 8.62 -1.42 20.40
C LYS A 22 9.72 -2.46 20.35
N ASN A 23 10.50 -2.49 21.42
CA ASN A 23 11.44 -3.56 21.74
C ASN A 23 10.66 -4.88 21.74
N THR A 24 10.49 -5.50 20.56
CA THR A 24 9.91 -6.85 20.41
C THR A 24 10.97 -7.94 20.60
N LYS A 25 12.16 -7.58 21.10
CA LYS A 25 13.28 -8.50 21.37
C LYS A 25 13.17 -9.30 22.66
N SER A 26 12.07 -9.22 23.41
CA SER A 26 11.90 -9.99 24.65
C SER A 26 11.29 -11.38 24.42
N ASN A 27 10.37 -11.55 23.46
CA ASN A 27 9.54 -12.76 23.43
C ASN A 27 10.16 -13.96 22.70
N ASP A 28 11.07 -13.75 21.73
CA ASP A 28 11.72 -14.87 21.02
C ASP A 28 12.84 -15.51 21.86
N LEU A 29 13.55 -14.71 22.65
CA LEU A 29 14.61 -15.19 23.55
C LEU A 29 14.05 -16.09 24.67
N ASP A 30 12.88 -15.76 25.20
CA ASP A 30 12.22 -16.56 26.24
C ASP A 30 11.72 -17.92 25.72
N LYS A 31 11.37 -18.04 24.43
CA LYS A 31 10.91 -19.30 23.81
C LYS A 31 12.04 -20.30 23.62
N ASP A 32 13.18 -19.85 23.11
CA ASP A 32 14.36 -20.69 22.92
C ASP A 32 14.96 -21.17 24.25
N VAL A 33 14.95 -20.28 25.26
CA VAL A 33 15.38 -20.63 26.62
C VAL A 33 14.40 -21.62 27.25
N PHE A 34 13.09 -21.45 27.05
CA PHE A 34 12.08 -22.38 27.53
C PHE A 34 12.17 -23.75 26.86
N MET A 35 12.35 -23.83 25.54
CA MET A 35 12.52 -25.12 24.84
C MET A 35 13.80 -25.84 25.24
N LYS A 36 14.89 -25.11 25.54
CA LYS A 36 16.10 -25.70 26.10
C LYS A 36 15.88 -26.23 27.51
N LEU A 37 15.16 -25.49 28.36
CA LEU A 37 14.79 -25.96 29.69
C LEU A 37 13.93 -27.22 29.62
N LEU A 38 13.01 -27.26 28.65
CA LEU A 38 12.13 -28.39 28.42
C LEU A 38 12.90 -29.64 27.99
N ILE A 39 13.82 -29.51 27.04
CA ILE A 39 14.67 -30.63 26.61
C ILE A 39 15.53 -31.11 27.79
N ALA A 40 16.05 -30.20 28.61
CA ALA A 40 16.82 -30.54 29.80
C ALA A 40 15.99 -31.25 30.88
N GLN A 41 14.71 -30.88 31.05
CA GLN A 41 13.78 -31.57 31.95
C GLN A 41 13.41 -32.97 31.41
N MET A 42 13.08 -33.11 30.12
CA MET A 42 12.83 -34.41 29.50
C MET A 42 14.01 -35.38 29.61
N GLN A 43 15.25 -34.88 29.60
CA GLN A 43 16.46 -35.68 29.79
C GLN A 43 16.69 -36.13 31.24
N ASN A 44 16.04 -35.48 32.23
CA ASN A 44 16.22 -35.73 33.67
C ASN A 44 14.97 -36.28 34.38
N GLN A 45 13.84 -36.46 33.69
CA GLN A 45 12.63 -37.04 34.29
C GLN A 45 12.74 -38.58 34.40
N ASP A 46 12.25 -39.12 35.53
CA ASP A 46 12.02 -40.56 35.70
C ASP A 46 10.93 -41.00 34.71
N PRO A 47 11.16 -42.02 33.85
CA PRO A 47 10.22 -42.46 32.82
C PRO A 47 8.84 -42.92 33.34
N LEU A 48 8.66 -43.11 34.65
CA LEU A 48 7.43 -43.61 35.25
C LEU A 48 6.35 -42.55 35.56
N ASN A 49 6.61 -41.23 35.43
CA ASN A 49 5.57 -40.21 35.67
C ASN A 49 5.67 -38.95 34.77
N PRO A 50 5.31 -39.04 33.49
CA PRO A 50 5.56 -37.96 32.53
C PRO A 50 4.35 -37.04 32.24
N MET A 51 3.27 -37.06 33.02
CA MET A 51 1.98 -36.49 32.59
C MET A 51 1.78 -34.98 32.85
N ASP A 52 2.31 -34.42 33.94
CA ASP A 52 1.99 -33.04 34.35
C ASP A 52 2.71 -31.98 33.47
N ASP A 53 3.98 -32.21 33.15
CA ASP A 53 4.77 -31.25 32.35
C ASP A 53 4.25 -31.15 30.90
N ARG A 54 3.73 -32.25 30.34
CA ARG A 54 3.29 -32.35 28.93
C ARG A 54 2.05 -31.51 28.63
N GLU A 55 1.12 -31.42 29.56
CA GLU A 55 -0.13 -30.68 29.34
C GLU A 55 0.12 -29.17 29.34
N PHE A 56 0.95 -28.67 30.26
CA PHE A 56 1.37 -27.26 30.29
C PHE A 56 2.13 -26.86 29.02
N ILE A 57 3.01 -27.72 28.51
CA ILE A 57 3.73 -27.49 27.25
C ILE A 57 2.78 -27.43 26.07
N ALA A 58 1.81 -28.34 26.00
CA ALA A 58 0.82 -28.35 24.93
C ALA A 58 0.01 -27.04 24.92
N GLN A 59 -0.38 -26.54 26.09
CA GLN A 59 -1.08 -25.26 26.23
C GLN A 59 -0.19 -24.07 25.83
N MET A 60 1.09 -24.06 26.19
CA MET A 60 2.03 -23.00 25.79
C MET A 60 2.32 -23.03 24.28
N ALA A 61 2.49 -24.20 23.68
CA ALA A 61 2.64 -24.35 22.24
C ALA A 61 1.40 -23.84 21.49
N GLN A 62 0.20 -24.13 22.02
CA GLN A 62 -1.05 -23.61 21.48
C GLN A 62 -1.12 -22.08 21.57
N PHE A 63 -0.73 -21.48 22.70
CA PHE A 63 -0.67 -20.03 22.86
C PHE A 63 0.36 -19.39 21.92
N ASN A 64 1.53 -20.01 21.75
CA ASN A 64 2.56 -19.57 20.82
C ASN A 64 2.10 -19.60 19.36
N ALA A 65 1.36 -20.63 18.96
CA ALA A 65 0.79 -20.72 17.62
C ALA A 65 -0.24 -19.60 17.40
N LEU A 66 -1.07 -19.30 18.41
CA LEU A 66 -2.04 -18.21 18.35
C LEU A 66 -1.35 -16.84 18.26
N GLU A 67 -0.33 -16.59 19.08
CA GLU A 67 0.45 -15.34 19.02
C GLU A 67 1.13 -15.16 17.65
N GLN A 68 1.70 -16.23 17.09
CA GLN A 68 2.27 -16.21 15.74
C GLN A 68 1.21 -15.92 14.67
N MET A 69 0.01 -16.51 14.80
CA MET A 69 -1.11 -16.22 13.90
C MET A 69 -1.56 -14.75 14.00
N THR A 70 -1.61 -14.19 15.21
CA THR A 70 -1.89 -12.76 15.41
C THR A 70 -0.83 -11.89 14.76
N LYS A 71 0.47 -12.18 14.97
CA LYS A 71 1.57 -11.45 14.31
C LYS A 71 1.52 -11.55 12.79
N MET A 72 1.14 -12.72 12.27
CA MET A 72 0.96 -12.90 10.83
C MET A 72 -0.18 -12.03 10.30
N ASN A 73 -1.32 -11.96 11.00
CA ASN A 73 -2.43 -11.09 10.62
C ASN A 73 -2.03 -9.61 10.66
N ASP A 74 -1.28 -9.18 11.67
CA ASP A 74 -0.77 -7.80 11.76
C ASP A 74 0.16 -7.46 10.59
N ASN A 75 1.07 -8.38 10.24
CA ASN A 75 1.97 -8.23 9.10
C ASN A 75 1.21 -8.19 7.77
N LEU A 76 0.14 -8.97 7.64
CA LEU A 76 -0.72 -8.96 6.44
C LEU A 76 -1.47 -7.63 6.30
N GLU A 77 -1.99 -7.07 7.38
CA GLU A 77 -2.64 -5.75 7.32
C GLU A 77 -1.64 -4.64 6.99
N ALA A 78 -0.43 -4.67 7.56
CA ALA A 78 0.64 -3.74 7.21
C ALA A 78 1.05 -3.85 5.73
N THR A 79 1.11 -5.07 5.20
CA THR A 79 1.41 -5.31 3.78
C THR A 79 0.31 -4.74 2.88
N LYS A 80 -0.97 -4.92 3.25
CA LYS A 80 -2.11 -4.37 2.52
C LYS A 80 -2.08 -2.83 2.46
N VAL A 81 -1.76 -2.17 3.57
CA VAL A 81 -1.58 -0.70 3.59
C VAL A 81 -0.44 -0.30 2.65
N THR A 82 0.71 -0.96 2.73
CA THR A 82 1.87 -0.69 1.87
C THR A 82 1.54 -0.86 0.38
N LEU A 83 0.79 -1.90 0.02
CA LEU A 83 0.34 -2.13 -1.36
C LEU A 83 -0.61 -1.03 -1.83
N SER A 84 -1.57 -0.62 -0.99
CA SER A 84 -2.47 0.49 -1.30
C SER A 84 -1.71 1.78 -1.58
N ASP A 85 -0.74 2.12 -0.72
CA ASP A 85 0.11 3.30 -0.89
C ASP A 85 0.91 3.24 -2.19
N HIS A 86 1.42 2.06 -2.54
CA HIS A 86 2.13 1.85 -3.81
C HIS A 86 1.22 2.12 -5.02
N PHE A 87 0.00 1.60 -5.02
CA PHE A 87 -0.98 1.87 -6.10
C PHE A 87 -1.32 3.36 -6.20
N THR A 88 -1.54 4.04 -5.07
CA THR A 88 -1.79 5.48 -5.04
C THR A 88 -0.61 6.26 -5.60
N MET A 89 0.62 5.91 -5.23
CA MET A 89 1.82 6.59 -5.74
C MET A 89 2.01 6.36 -7.25
N MET A 90 1.80 5.13 -7.74
CA MET A 90 1.85 4.82 -9.16
C MET A 90 0.80 5.63 -9.94
N ASN A 91 -0.43 5.70 -9.45
CA ASN A 91 -1.50 6.48 -10.06
C ASN A 91 -1.13 7.97 -10.11
N ASN A 92 -0.68 8.54 -8.99
CA ASN A 92 -0.26 9.94 -8.92
C ASN A 92 0.88 10.26 -9.90
N ASN A 93 1.87 9.38 -10.04
CA ASN A 93 2.96 9.56 -10.99
C ASN A 93 2.45 9.51 -12.44
N MET A 94 1.52 8.61 -12.74
CA MET A 94 0.90 8.51 -14.06
C MET A 94 0.10 9.77 -14.40
N VAL A 95 -0.74 10.25 -13.47
CA VAL A 95 -1.53 11.47 -13.64
C VAL A 95 -0.63 12.68 -13.87
N LYS A 96 0.43 12.84 -13.06
CA LYS A 96 1.42 13.93 -13.24
C LYS A 96 2.07 13.89 -14.62
N SER A 97 2.46 12.70 -15.08
CA SER A 97 3.04 12.52 -16.42
C SER A 97 2.04 12.93 -17.51
N GLN A 98 0.79 12.49 -17.40
CA GLN A 98 -0.27 12.87 -18.35
C GLN A 98 -0.53 14.38 -18.36
N THR A 99 -0.62 15.02 -17.20
CA THR A 99 -0.78 16.48 -17.10
C THR A 99 0.39 17.23 -17.74
N PHE A 100 1.63 16.76 -17.53
CA PHE A 100 2.81 17.36 -18.15
C PHE A 100 2.80 17.23 -19.69
N ILE A 101 2.43 16.05 -20.19
CA ILE A 101 2.29 15.80 -21.64
C ILE A 101 1.20 16.72 -22.22
N SER A 102 0.02 16.77 -21.62
CA SER A 102 -1.09 17.64 -22.05
C SER A 102 -0.65 19.10 -22.10
N GLY A 103 -0.03 19.61 -21.04
CA GLY A 103 0.44 21.00 -21.01
C GLY A 103 1.57 21.29 -22.01
N THR A 104 2.34 20.27 -22.42
CA THR A 104 3.31 20.41 -23.52
C THR A 104 2.61 20.46 -24.88
N LEU A 105 1.60 19.61 -25.09
CA LEU A 105 0.79 19.60 -26.31
C LEU A 105 0.02 20.92 -26.47
N ASP A 106 -0.53 21.48 -25.40
CA ASP A 106 -1.21 22.77 -25.42
C ASP A 106 -0.27 23.89 -25.89
N LYS A 107 0.95 23.94 -25.35
CA LYS A 107 1.98 24.92 -25.77
C LYS A 107 2.40 24.74 -27.23
N VAL A 108 2.50 23.49 -27.69
CA VAL A 108 2.79 23.20 -29.10
C VAL A 108 1.65 23.69 -29.97
N ASN A 109 0.40 23.39 -29.61
CA ASN A 109 -0.79 23.85 -30.30
C ASN A 109 -0.85 25.39 -30.38
N ASP A 110 -0.64 26.08 -29.25
CA ASP A 110 -0.57 27.55 -29.19
C ASP A 110 0.51 28.11 -30.13
N THR A 111 1.67 27.45 -30.20
CA THR A 111 2.77 27.87 -31.08
C THR A 111 2.41 27.67 -32.55
N LEU A 112 1.73 26.57 -32.88
CA LEU A 112 1.25 26.29 -34.24
C LEU A 112 0.16 27.28 -34.67
N ILE A 113 -0.78 27.61 -33.78
CA ILE A 113 -1.81 28.63 -34.02
C ILE A 113 -1.15 29.98 -34.35
N LYS A 114 -0.23 30.45 -33.50
CA LYS A 114 0.49 31.71 -33.73
C LYS A 114 1.28 31.72 -35.04
N LEU A 115 1.84 30.57 -35.42
CA LEU A 115 2.55 30.44 -36.69
C LEU A 115 1.59 30.51 -37.89
N ALA A 116 0.44 29.84 -37.82
CA ALA A 116 -0.58 29.87 -38.86
C ALA A 116 -1.13 31.30 -39.05
N GLU A 117 -1.44 31.99 -37.94
CA GLU A 117 -1.87 33.40 -37.94
C GLU A 117 -0.82 34.30 -38.60
N HIS A 118 0.47 34.11 -38.29
CA HIS A 118 1.56 34.88 -38.89
C HIS A 118 1.61 34.74 -40.42
N PHE A 119 1.27 33.56 -40.95
CA PHE A 119 1.25 33.30 -42.38
C PHE A 119 -0.12 33.49 -43.05
N GLY A 120 -1.13 33.95 -42.32
CA GLY A 120 -2.48 34.12 -42.84
C GLY A 120 -3.14 32.79 -43.26
N ILE A 121 -2.73 31.68 -42.66
CA ILE A 121 -3.33 30.36 -42.88
C ILE A 121 -4.59 30.27 -42.04
N GLU A 122 -5.72 29.98 -42.68
CA GLU A 122 -6.99 29.75 -42.01
C GLU A 122 -6.90 28.46 -41.18
N ILE A 123 -7.19 28.56 -39.89
CA ILE A 123 -7.12 27.43 -38.95
C ILE A 123 -8.49 26.74 -38.99
N PRO A 124 -8.54 25.41 -39.26
CA PRO A 124 -9.81 24.68 -39.21
C PRO A 124 -10.39 24.73 -37.80
N GLU A 125 -11.69 25.03 -37.68
CA GLU A 125 -12.38 24.97 -36.40
C GLU A 125 -12.29 23.55 -35.83
N THR A 126 -12.02 23.44 -34.53
CA THR A 126 -12.15 22.17 -33.82
C THR A 126 -13.56 21.64 -34.06
N PRO A 127 -13.74 20.38 -34.50
CA PRO A 127 -15.07 19.81 -34.63
C PRO A 127 -15.78 19.95 -33.28
N GLU A 128 -16.91 20.66 -33.27
CA GLU A 128 -17.81 20.63 -32.12
C GLU A 128 -18.17 19.17 -31.90
N ASN A 129 -18.00 18.67 -30.67
CA ASN A 129 -18.52 17.37 -30.30
C ASN A 129 -20.03 17.42 -30.57
N GLU A 130 -20.47 16.77 -31.65
CA GLU A 130 -21.85 16.34 -31.79
C GLU A 130 -22.11 15.48 -30.55
N THR A 131 -22.75 16.08 -29.57
CA THR A 131 -23.23 15.36 -28.40
C THR A 131 -24.29 14.44 -28.97
N GLU A 132 -23.99 13.14 -29.04
CA GLU A 132 -24.95 12.10 -29.43
C GLU A 132 -26.15 12.16 -28.47
N GLU A 133 -27.11 13.05 -28.74
CA GLU A 133 -28.47 12.95 -28.26
C GLU A 133 -29.18 11.89 -29.11
N GLY A 134 -29.33 10.69 -28.58
CA GLY A 134 -30.18 9.62 -29.13
C GLY A 134 -29.47 8.27 -29.05
N GLU A 135 -29.99 7.23 -28.41
CA GLU A 135 -31.36 6.93 -28.03
C GLU A 135 -31.33 6.12 -26.70
N GLU A 136 -31.97 6.64 -25.65
CA GLU A 136 -32.55 5.75 -24.65
C GLU A 136 -33.81 5.14 -25.29
N THR A 137 -33.73 3.89 -25.75
CA THR A 137 -34.93 3.09 -26.03
C THR A 137 -35.34 2.27 -24.80
N PRO A 138 -36.65 2.04 -24.59
CA PRO A 138 -37.26 1.69 -23.30
C PRO A 138 -37.06 0.24 -22.85
#